data_AF-A0A9Q5N890-F1
#
_entry.id   AF-A0A9Q5N890-F1
#
_cell.length_a   1.000
_cell.length_b   1.000
_cell.length_c   1.000
_cell.angle_alpha   90.00
_cell.angle_beta   90.00
_cell.angle_gamma   90.00
#
_symmetry.space_group_name_H-M   'P 1'
#
loop_
_entity.id
_entity.type
_entity.pdbx_description
1 polymer ?
#
loop_
_entity_poly.entity_id
_entity_poly.type
_entity_poly.pdbx_seq_one_letter_code
_entity_poly.pdbx_strand_id
1 'polypeptide(L)'
;MNEYIEEHIKRHGRRLDYYERKRKREARASHRSSTIAQKAFGLKAKLLHAKRHAEKVQLKKTLKAHDERNVKQKEPEGSKEGALPTFLLDRENQRDAKAMSSAIKQKRKEKAAKYAVPLPKVRGVAEEEVFKVMRTGKNKSKSWKRMVTKPTFVGEGFTRKPVKMERFVRPMALRYKKANVTHPDLKATFQLQIIGVKKNPQSPMYTQLGVLTKGTIIEVNVSELGIVTTGGKVVFGKYAQITNNPENDGCINAVLSMTDTQPAVPFFKKGKSRPANQRKRDASPSSGIAGPSRAVPHTKSEVVLPSRKPGANLLSAGTKRLKSQRDDGGFSDEETRDGPDVKWTAKASHQAAAQEILAGDEAEALEERRNKKTKLNGDDEDGIGPDDGLYHGQNAYKSHLKKNKEVPKAMRVGPQRNTSSTIRQVTIVDYQPDVCKDYKETGYCGFGDTCKFLHDRGTYLAGWQLDQLAANPKKNVADSDSDGDTDSSEDVPFACLICRKPYTDPVVTRCGHYFCSACAIKRFAKTPKCRACGTATGGIFNRADKVIAKMQKKKAAEENYDDDEGCEGKNDVQLEGLGEASGSSDEEEE
;
A
#
# COMPACT_ATOMS: atom_id res chain seq x y z
N MET A 1 -67.52 8.43 13.45
CA MET A 1 -67.44 7.83 14.81
C MET A 1 -67.51 9.00 15.76
N ASN A 2 -68.68 9.25 16.36
CA ASN A 2 -68.93 10.51 17.07
C ASN A 2 -67.94 10.66 18.22
N GLU A 3 -67.29 11.82 18.33
CA GLU A 3 -66.33 12.15 19.39
C GLU A 3 -67.08 12.46 20.70
N TYR A 4 -67.85 11.49 21.19
CA TYR A 4 -68.74 11.63 22.34
C TYR A 4 -68.01 12.10 23.61
N ILE A 5 -66.72 11.77 23.76
CA ILE A 5 -65.88 12.24 24.88
C ILE A 5 -65.57 13.73 24.75
N GLU A 6 -65.26 14.21 23.54
CA GLU A 6 -64.99 15.63 23.31
C GLU A 6 -66.27 16.45 23.42
N GLU A 7 -67.37 15.95 22.88
CA GLU A 7 -68.69 16.54 23.05
C GLU A 7 -69.10 16.61 24.52
N HIS A 8 -68.88 15.54 25.29
CA HIS A 8 -69.12 15.55 26.73
C HIS A 8 -68.26 16.58 27.45
N ILE A 9 -66.97 16.73 27.08
CA ILE A 9 -66.09 17.77 27.63
C ILE A 9 -66.57 19.18 27.23
N LYS A 10 -67.08 19.37 26.01
CA LYS A 10 -67.64 20.66 25.56
C LYS A 10 -68.94 21.00 26.30
N ARG A 11 -69.81 20.01 26.55
CA ARG A 11 -71.12 20.19 27.19
C ARG A 11 -71.05 20.29 28.72
N HIS A 12 -70.22 19.47 29.36
CA HIS A 12 -70.17 19.33 30.82
C HIS A 12 -68.82 19.74 31.44
N GLY A 13 -67.86 20.15 30.62
CA GLY A 13 -66.51 20.50 31.07
C GLY A 13 -65.66 19.28 31.43
N ARG A 14 -64.48 19.54 31.98
CA ARG A 14 -63.64 18.51 32.62
C ARG A 14 -63.95 18.49 34.11
N ARG A 15 -63.48 17.44 34.82
CA ARG A 15 -63.49 17.43 36.29
C ARG A 15 -62.85 18.72 36.82
N LEU A 16 -63.46 19.30 37.85
CA LEU A 16 -63.06 20.58 38.43
C LEU A 16 -61.57 20.61 38.84
N ASP A 17 -61.04 19.48 39.32
CA ASP A 17 -59.65 19.32 39.75
C ASP A 17 -58.68 18.86 38.65
N TYR A 18 -59.14 18.72 37.40
CA TYR A 18 -58.34 18.21 36.30
C TYR A 18 -57.08 19.04 36.05
N TYR A 19 -57.23 20.37 35.97
CA TYR A 19 -56.13 21.28 35.67
C TYR A 19 -55.14 21.36 36.82
N GLU A 20 -55.61 21.35 38.07
CA GLU A 20 -54.75 21.29 39.24
C GLU A 20 -53.94 19.99 39.30
N ARG A 21 -54.58 18.85 39.02
CA ARG A 21 -53.91 17.55 38.97
C ARG A 21 -52.88 17.47 37.85
N LYS A 22 -53.19 18.01 36.67
CA LYS A 22 -52.28 18.05 35.52
C LYS A 22 -51.05 18.91 35.82
N ARG A 23 -51.25 20.13 36.32
CA ARG A 23 -50.17 21.04 36.75
C ARG A 23 -49.27 20.40 37.80
N LYS A 24 -49.86 19.81 38.86
CA LYS A 24 -49.10 19.10 39.92
C LYS A 24 -48.37 17.86 39.37
N ARG A 25 -48.89 17.18 38.34
CA ARG A 25 -48.24 16.02 37.70
C ARG A 25 -47.02 16.45 36.89
N GLU A 26 -47.14 17.50 36.08
CA GLU A 26 -46.06 18.05 35.27
C GLU A 26 -44.92 18.59 36.15
N ALA A 27 -45.25 19.35 37.21
CA ALA A 27 -44.26 19.83 38.17
C ALA A 27 -43.49 18.69 38.86
N ARG A 28 -44.16 17.58 39.21
CA ARG A 28 -43.51 16.39 39.82
C ARG A 28 -42.76 15.52 38.82
N ALA A 29 -42.94 15.71 37.51
CA ALA A 29 -42.36 14.82 36.50
C ALA A 29 -40.83 14.90 36.48
N SER A 30 -40.25 16.08 36.71
CA SER A 30 -38.79 16.27 36.80
C SER A 30 -38.18 15.44 37.94
N HIS A 31 -38.72 15.57 39.16
CA HIS A 31 -38.29 14.82 40.35
C HIS A 31 -38.54 13.31 40.19
N ARG A 32 -39.70 12.93 39.67
CA ARG A 32 -40.00 11.53 39.36
C ARG A 32 -39.02 10.95 38.34
N SER A 33 -38.66 11.71 37.31
CA SER A 33 -37.68 11.24 36.33
C SER A 33 -36.31 11.03 37.00
N SER A 34 -35.83 11.96 37.82
CA SER A 34 -34.55 11.82 38.51
C SER A 34 -34.53 10.60 39.43
N THR A 35 -35.56 10.46 40.27
CA THR A 35 -35.69 9.33 41.21
C THR A 35 -35.81 7.98 40.51
N ILE A 36 -36.57 7.88 39.41
CA ILE A 36 -36.65 6.65 38.61
C ILE A 36 -35.29 6.35 37.96
N ALA A 37 -34.52 7.36 37.55
CA ALA A 37 -33.18 7.13 37.00
C ALA A 37 -32.21 6.52 38.02
N GLN A 38 -32.27 7.01 39.27
CA GLN A 38 -31.40 6.54 40.34
C GLN A 38 -31.82 5.17 40.89
N LYS A 39 -33.13 4.90 40.92
CA LYS A 39 -33.70 3.66 41.48
C LYS A 39 -33.91 2.55 40.46
N ALA A 40 -33.86 2.84 39.17
CA ALA A 40 -33.97 1.80 38.16
C ALA A 40 -32.67 0.98 38.11
N PHE A 41 -32.80 -0.35 38.13
CA PHE A 41 -31.67 -1.27 38.02
C PHE A 41 -31.83 -2.20 36.81
N GLY A 42 -30.71 -2.77 36.36
CA GLY A 42 -30.67 -3.77 35.28
C GLY A 42 -31.14 -3.26 33.92
N LEU A 43 -31.90 -4.09 33.20
CA LEU A 43 -32.38 -3.79 31.83
C LEU A 43 -33.30 -2.56 31.80
N LYS A 44 -34.11 -2.36 32.84
CA LYS A 44 -35.01 -1.20 32.94
C LYS A 44 -34.22 0.12 32.98
N ALA A 45 -33.11 0.15 33.71
CA ALA A 45 -32.20 1.31 33.73
C ALA A 45 -31.59 1.57 32.36
N LYS A 46 -31.06 0.51 31.70
CA LYS A 46 -30.45 0.62 30.36
C LYS A 46 -31.44 1.18 29.33
N LEU A 47 -32.67 0.66 29.31
CA LEU A 47 -33.72 1.16 28.40
C LEU A 47 -34.10 2.62 28.71
N LEU A 48 -34.19 2.99 29.98
CA LEU A 48 -34.49 4.36 30.40
C LEU A 48 -33.39 5.32 29.94
N HIS A 49 -32.11 4.98 30.13
CA HIS A 49 -31.00 5.82 29.70
C HIS A 49 -30.93 5.93 28.17
N ALA A 50 -31.18 4.84 27.44
CA ALA A 50 -31.25 4.85 25.98
C ALA A 50 -32.38 5.77 25.47
N LYS A 51 -33.58 5.70 26.07
CA LYS A 51 -34.70 6.59 25.74
C LYS A 51 -34.36 8.06 26.01
N ARG A 52 -33.80 8.38 27.19
CA ARG A 52 -33.39 9.76 27.51
C ARG A 52 -32.28 10.29 26.61
N HIS A 53 -31.36 9.42 26.21
CA HIS A 53 -30.32 9.82 25.27
C HIS A 53 -30.94 10.18 23.91
N ALA A 54 -31.88 9.38 23.40
CA ALA A 54 -32.61 9.68 22.17
C ALA A 54 -33.42 10.99 22.28
N GLU A 55 -34.16 11.20 23.39
CA GLU A 55 -34.90 12.44 23.65
C GLU A 55 -33.99 13.68 23.67
N LYS A 56 -32.83 13.59 24.35
CA LYS A 56 -31.84 14.68 24.38
C LYS A 56 -31.27 14.97 22.99
N VAL A 57 -30.98 13.93 22.20
CA VAL A 57 -30.48 14.09 20.82
C VAL A 57 -31.55 14.74 19.94
N GLN A 58 -32.82 14.33 20.08
CA GLN A 58 -33.93 14.92 19.35
C GLN A 58 -34.12 16.39 19.70
N LEU A 59 -34.15 16.74 21.00
CA LEU A 59 -34.23 18.14 21.45
C LEU A 59 -33.06 18.98 20.96
N LYS A 60 -31.84 18.44 20.99
CA LYS A 60 -30.66 19.12 20.44
C LYS A 60 -30.79 19.35 18.93
N LYS A 61 -31.30 18.38 18.17
CA LYS A 61 -31.55 18.53 16.73
C LYS A 61 -32.63 19.57 16.45
N THR A 62 -33.71 19.62 17.24
CA THR A 62 -34.79 20.60 17.06
C THR A 62 -34.34 22.02 17.40
N LEU A 63 -33.58 22.19 18.50
CA LEU A 63 -33.00 23.48 18.86
C LEU A 63 -32.03 23.95 17.77
N LYS A 64 -31.12 23.05 17.34
CA LYS A 64 -30.17 23.36 16.27
C LYS A 64 -30.89 23.74 14.96
N ALA A 65 -31.93 23.02 14.56
CA ALA A 65 -32.71 23.33 13.37
C ALA A 65 -33.49 24.66 13.49
N HIS A 66 -33.94 25.01 14.70
CA HIS A 66 -34.58 26.30 14.97
C HIS A 66 -33.56 27.45 14.90
N ASP A 67 -32.37 27.27 15.48
CA ASP A 67 -31.29 28.26 15.44
C ASP A 67 -30.79 28.46 13.99
N GLU A 68 -30.62 27.38 13.22
CA GLU A 68 -30.26 27.41 11.79
C GLU A 68 -31.36 28.04 10.92
N ARG A 69 -32.63 27.94 11.30
CA ARG A 69 -33.72 28.65 10.59
C ARG A 69 -33.64 30.16 10.81
N ASN A 70 -33.32 30.57 12.03
CA ASN A 70 -33.26 31.99 12.39
C ASN A 70 -32.01 32.67 11.84
N VAL A 71 -30.92 31.93 11.67
CA VAL A 71 -29.70 32.42 11.02
C VAL A 71 -29.71 32.02 9.56
N LYS A 72 -29.98 32.97 8.65
CA LYS A 72 -29.73 32.77 7.21
C LYS A 72 -28.22 32.57 7.01
N GLN A 73 -27.76 31.34 7.02
CA GLN A 73 -26.41 31.03 6.59
C GLN A 73 -26.34 31.26 5.09
N LYS A 74 -25.41 32.11 4.65
CA LYS A 74 -25.02 32.18 3.25
C LYS A 74 -24.52 30.79 2.88
N GLU A 75 -25.19 30.12 1.95
CA GLU A 75 -24.75 28.81 1.43
C GLU A 75 -23.25 28.92 1.13
N PRO A 76 -22.40 28.07 1.73
CA PRO A 76 -21.00 28.06 1.33
C PRO A 76 -20.99 27.75 -0.17
N GLU A 77 -20.31 28.60 -0.96
CA GLU A 77 -20.07 28.38 -2.39
C GLU A 77 -19.17 27.14 -2.55
N GLY A 78 -19.76 25.97 -2.31
CA GLY A 78 -19.20 24.67 -2.65
C GLY A 78 -19.52 24.44 -4.11
N SER A 79 -18.46 24.32 -4.91
CA SER A 79 -18.48 23.92 -6.31
C SER A 79 -19.65 22.98 -6.64
N LYS A 80 -20.53 23.43 -7.54
CA LYS A 80 -21.60 22.63 -8.15
C LYS A 80 -21.00 21.53 -9.05
N GLU A 81 -20.29 20.58 -8.47
CA GLU A 81 -19.91 19.35 -9.16
C GLU A 81 -21.14 18.44 -9.26
N GLY A 82 -21.95 18.69 -10.30
CA GLY A 82 -23.11 17.87 -10.64
C GLY A 82 -24.36 18.66 -10.98
N ALA A 83 -24.28 19.57 -11.96
CA ALA A 83 -25.48 20.09 -12.60
C ALA A 83 -26.20 18.94 -13.31
N LEU A 84 -27.20 18.37 -12.66
CA LEU A 84 -28.09 17.39 -13.27
C LEU A 84 -29.09 18.14 -14.16
N PRO A 85 -29.43 17.60 -15.35
CA PRO A 85 -30.56 18.10 -16.14
C PRO A 85 -31.84 18.18 -15.30
N THR A 86 -32.74 19.10 -15.65
CA THR A 86 -33.95 19.39 -14.85
C THR A 86 -34.80 18.16 -14.53
N PHE A 87 -34.87 17.21 -15.47
CA PHE A 87 -35.58 15.94 -15.32
C PHE A 87 -34.89 14.88 -14.44
N LEU A 88 -33.65 15.14 -13.99
CA LEU A 88 -32.88 14.29 -13.06
C LEU A 88 -32.69 14.93 -11.68
N LEU A 89 -33.11 16.19 -11.48
CA LEU A 89 -32.99 16.89 -10.19
C LEU A 89 -33.83 16.24 -9.09
N ASP A 90 -34.97 15.62 -9.45
CA ASP A 90 -35.91 14.98 -8.51
C ASP A 90 -35.63 13.48 -8.28
N ARG A 91 -34.64 12.89 -8.96
CA ARG A 91 -34.19 11.53 -8.68
C ARG A 91 -33.07 11.61 -7.65
N GLU A 92 -33.39 11.28 -6.39
CA GLU A 92 -32.43 11.27 -5.27
C GLU A 92 -31.28 10.25 -5.50
N ASN A 93 -30.28 10.63 -6.29
CA ASN A 93 -29.01 9.94 -6.31
C ASN A 93 -28.13 10.49 -5.18
N GLN A 94 -27.78 9.60 -4.25
CA GLN A 94 -27.07 9.86 -2.99
C GLN A 94 -25.82 10.73 -3.18
N ARG A 95 -25.84 11.89 -2.51
CA ARG A 95 -24.71 12.83 -2.45
C ARG A 95 -23.61 12.30 -1.52
N ASP A 96 -22.54 11.75 -2.09
CA ASP A 96 -21.26 11.52 -1.39
C ASP A 96 -20.25 12.62 -1.71
N ALA A 97 -20.50 13.83 -1.21
CA ALA A 97 -19.57 14.95 -1.34
C ALA A 97 -18.24 14.77 -0.55
N LYS A 98 -18.06 13.65 0.18
CA LYS A 98 -16.82 13.31 0.88
C LYS A 98 -15.89 12.36 0.12
N ALA A 99 -16.27 11.87 -1.06
CA ALA A 99 -15.49 10.88 -1.81
C ALA A 99 -14.42 11.50 -2.73
N MET A 100 -14.55 12.77 -3.10
CA MET A 100 -13.68 13.40 -4.12
C MET A 100 -12.27 13.75 -3.60
N SER A 101 -12.13 14.13 -2.32
CA SER A 101 -10.82 14.46 -1.73
C SER A 101 -9.98 13.24 -1.35
N SER A 102 -10.61 12.07 -1.20
CA SER A 102 -9.92 10.78 -1.06
C SER A 102 -9.52 10.14 -2.39
N ALA A 103 -10.19 10.48 -3.50
CA ALA A 103 -9.98 9.88 -4.82
C ALA A 103 -8.57 10.16 -5.39
N ILE A 104 -7.98 11.32 -5.11
CA ILE A 104 -6.66 11.69 -5.64
C ILE A 104 -5.53 10.90 -4.97
N LYS A 105 -5.67 10.60 -3.67
CA LYS A 105 -4.72 9.74 -2.92
C LYS A 105 -4.97 8.25 -3.18
N GLN A 106 -6.18 7.86 -3.58
CA GLN A 106 -6.52 6.51 -4.00
C GLN A 106 -6.02 6.20 -5.41
N LYS A 107 -6.05 7.14 -6.36
CA LYS A 107 -5.55 6.97 -7.74
C LYS A 107 -4.11 6.45 -7.88
N ARG A 108 -3.22 6.76 -6.93
CA ARG A 108 -1.83 6.21 -6.90
C ARG A 108 -1.73 4.81 -6.27
N LYS A 109 -2.65 4.44 -5.36
CA LYS A 109 -2.77 3.07 -4.81
C LYS A 109 -3.60 2.16 -5.72
N GLU A 110 -4.41 2.74 -6.61
CA GLU A 110 -5.39 2.06 -7.45
C GLU A 110 -4.78 1.13 -8.51
N LYS A 111 -3.61 1.36 -9.12
CA LYS A 111 -3.19 0.43 -10.19
C LYS A 111 -3.03 -1.03 -9.75
N ALA A 112 -2.59 -1.26 -8.50
CA ALA A 112 -2.56 -2.60 -7.89
C ALA A 112 -3.84 -2.90 -7.07
N ALA A 113 -4.47 -1.89 -6.47
CA ALA A 113 -5.70 -2.05 -5.69
C ALA A 113 -6.98 -2.16 -6.54
N LYS A 114 -6.93 -1.85 -7.84
CA LYS A 114 -8.07 -1.84 -8.77
C LYS A 114 -8.60 -3.25 -9.05
N TYR A 115 -7.71 -4.23 -9.01
CA TYR A 115 -8.06 -5.66 -9.11
C TYR A 115 -8.07 -6.36 -7.75
N ALA A 116 -7.82 -5.61 -6.66
CA ALA A 116 -7.87 -6.18 -5.33
C ALA A 116 -9.32 -6.34 -4.90
N VAL A 117 -9.67 -7.58 -4.60
CA VAL A 117 -10.97 -7.94 -4.03
C VAL A 117 -11.17 -7.22 -2.68
N PRO A 118 -12.39 -6.75 -2.33
CA PRO A 118 -12.64 -5.94 -1.12
C PRO A 118 -12.12 -6.55 0.19
N LEU A 119 -12.20 -7.87 0.34
CA LEU A 119 -11.63 -8.62 1.45
C LEU A 119 -10.51 -9.54 0.95
N PRO A 120 -9.25 -9.10 0.92
CA PRO A 120 -8.14 -9.91 0.41
C PRO A 120 -7.67 -10.96 1.41
N LYS A 121 -7.80 -10.69 2.72
CA LYS A 121 -7.39 -11.59 3.80
C LYS A 121 -8.59 -11.87 4.69
N VAL A 122 -8.91 -13.16 4.85
CA VAL A 122 -9.97 -13.63 5.72
C VAL A 122 -9.37 -14.51 6.82
N ARG A 123 -10.04 -14.55 7.97
CA ARG A 123 -9.75 -15.50 9.03
C ARG A 123 -9.75 -16.93 8.47
N GLY A 124 -8.67 -17.67 8.73
CA GLY A 124 -8.61 -19.10 8.46
C GLY A 124 -9.61 -19.83 9.36
N VAL A 125 -10.41 -20.72 8.77
CA VAL A 125 -11.33 -21.59 9.50
C VAL A 125 -10.72 -22.99 9.52
N ALA A 126 -10.72 -23.61 10.70
CA ALA A 126 -10.22 -24.96 10.87
C ALA A 126 -11.19 -25.98 10.29
N GLU A 127 -10.68 -27.10 9.78
CA GLU A 127 -11.54 -28.13 9.18
C GLU A 127 -12.53 -28.74 10.18
N GLU A 128 -12.15 -28.80 11.46
CA GLU A 128 -13.01 -29.27 12.55
C GLU A 128 -14.26 -28.40 12.75
N GLU A 129 -14.14 -27.10 12.48
CA GLU A 129 -15.26 -26.15 12.59
C GLU A 129 -16.26 -26.31 11.44
N VAL A 130 -15.75 -26.67 10.25
CA VAL A 130 -16.57 -26.86 9.03
C VAL A 130 -17.20 -28.25 8.98
N PHE A 131 -16.51 -29.27 9.49
CA PHE A 131 -16.93 -30.66 9.40
C PHE A 131 -17.26 -31.26 10.76
N LYS A 132 -18.55 -31.42 11.02
CA LYS A 132 -19.02 -32.21 12.17
C LYS A 132 -18.91 -33.70 11.88
N VAL A 133 -18.28 -34.44 12.77
CA VAL A 133 -18.17 -35.91 12.68
C VAL A 133 -19.54 -36.56 12.88
N MET A 134 -19.94 -37.44 11.96
CA MET A 134 -21.14 -38.26 12.11
C MET A 134 -20.80 -39.73 12.35
N ARG A 135 -21.34 -40.27 13.44
CA ARG A 135 -21.21 -41.68 13.80
C ARG A 135 -22.38 -42.50 13.24
N THR A 136 -22.09 -43.68 12.71
CA THR A 136 -23.05 -44.56 12.01
C THR A 136 -22.99 -45.98 12.58
N GLY A 137 -24.07 -46.75 12.37
CA GLY A 137 -24.28 -48.10 12.92
C GLY A 137 -24.99 -48.09 14.27
N LYS A 138 -25.54 -49.24 14.68
CA LYS A 138 -26.27 -49.39 15.95
C LYS A 138 -25.42 -48.95 17.16
N ASN A 139 -24.17 -49.37 17.19
CA ASN A 139 -23.22 -49.05 18.27
C ASN A 139 -22.45 -47.74 18.03
N LYS A 140 -22.75 -46.98 16.94
CA LYS A 140 -22.11 -45.69 16.61
C LYS A 140 -20.57 -45.71 16.54
N SER A 141 -19.95 -46.87 16.29
CA SER A 141 -18.48 -46.99 16.23
C SER A 141 -17.85 -46.42 14.96
N LYS A 142 -18.62 -46.29 13.86
CA LYS A 142 -18.08 -45.88 12.54
C LYS A 142 -18.25 -44.38 12.31
N SER A 143 -17.16 -43.63 12.17
CA SER A 143 -17.13 -42.15 12.09
C SER A 143 -16.67 -41.56 10.74
N TRP A 144 -16.76 -42.34 9.67
CA TRP A 144 -16.26 -41.99 8.33
C TRP A 144 -17.03 -40.85 7.63
N LYS A 145 -18.25 -40.54 8.07
CA LYS A 145 -19.07 -39.47 7.51
C LYS A 145 -18.78 -38.11 8.16
N ARG A 146 -18.85 -37.05 7.36
CA ARG A 146 -18.66 -35.66 7.78
C ARG A 146 -19.87 -34.82 7.34
N MET A 147 -20.49 -34.11 8.27
CA MET A 147 -21.55 -33.14 7.98
C MET A 147 -20.95 -31.75 7.85
N VAL A 148 -21.29 -31.04 6.78
CA VAL A 148 -20.92 -29.63 6.61
C VAL A 148 -21.83 -28.77 7.49
N THR A 149 -21.25 -28.01 8.41
CA THR A 149 -21.96 -27.10 9.35
C THR A 149 -22.16 -25.70 8.79
N LYS A 150 -21.36 -25.34 7.78
CA LYS A 150 -21.37 -24.02 7.14
C LYS A 150 -22.41 -23.96 6.01
N PRO A 151 -22.94 -22.77 5.68
CA PRO A 151 -23.76 -22.54 4.51
C PRO A 151 -23.10 -23.06 3.23
N THR A 152 -23.89 -23.66 2.35
CA THR A 152 -23.43 -24.25 1.09
C THR A 152 -24.30 -23.80 -0.07
N PHE A 153 -23.67 -23.59 -1.23
CA PHE A 153 -24.34 -23.54 -2.50
C PHE A 153 -24.30 -24.93 -3.13
N VAL A 154 -25.40 -25.31 -3.73
CA VAL A 154 -25.58 -26.58 -4.41
C VAL A 154 -26.29 -26.27 -5.72
N GLY A 155 -25.67 -26.64 -6.84
CA GLY A 155 -26.21 -26.35 -8.17
C GLY A 155 -27.60 -26.97 -8.39
N GLU A 156 -28.31 -26.45 -9.39
CA GLU A 156 -29.73 -26.78 -9.62
C GLU A 156 -29.98 -28.26 -9.93
N GLY A 157 -29.04 -28.93 -10.60
CA GLY A 157 -29.11 -30.36 -10.91
C GLY A 157 -28.65 -31.31 -9.79
N PHE A 158 -28.60 -30.87 -8.53
CA PHE A 158 -28.05 -31.71 -7.46
C PHE A 158 -28.99 -32.83 -7.00
N THR A 159 -28.57 -34.06 -7.27
CA THR A 159 -29.13 -35.28 -6.67
C THR A 159 -28.20 -35.77 -5.55
N ARG A 160 -28.78 -36.25 -4.44
CA ARG A 160 -27.99 -36.80 -3.34
C ARG A 160 -27.42 -38.15 -3.75
N LYS A 161 -26.13 -38.38 -3.46
CA LYS A 161 -25.52 -39.70 -3.61
C LYS A 161 -26.18 -40.69 -2.64
N PRO A 162 -26.24 -42.00 -2.99
CA PRO A 162 -26.72 -43.03 -2.07
C PRO A 162 -26.02 -42.96 -0.72
N VAL A 163 -26.77 -43.23 0.36
CA VAL A 163 -26.32 -43.03 1.76
C VAL A 163 -25.02 -43.77 2.08
N LYS A 164 -24.75 -44.90 1.42
CA LYS A 164 -23.53 -45.69 1.62
C LYS A 164 -22.29 -45.09 0.95
N MET A 165 -22.46 -44.33 -0.13
CA MET A 165 -21.38 -43.67 -0.88
C MET A 165 -21.20 -42.20 -0.46
N GLU A 166 -22.18 -41.61 0.21
CA GLU A 166 -22.13 -40.23 0.70
C GLU A 166 -21.23 -40.10 1.94
N ARG A 167 -20.02 -39.55 1.75
CA ARG A 167 -19.07 -39.21 2.82
C ARG A 167 -19.32 -37.81 3.41
N PHE A 168 -19.46 -36.81 2.54
CA PHE A 168 -19.74 -35.42 2.91
C PHE A 168 -21.23 -35.12 2.77
N VAL A 169 -21.89 -34.83 3.89
CA VAL A 169 -23.32 -34.53 3.93
C VAL A 169 -23.53 -33.03 4.02
N ARG A 170 -24.21 -32.47 3.02
CA ARG A 170 -24.64 -31.07 2.98
C ARG A 170 -26.13 -31.00 3.31
N PRO A 171 -26.54 -30.61 4.53
CA PRO A 171 -27.95 -30.61 4.93
C PRO A 171 -28.76 -29.60 4.13
N MET A 172 -30.03 -29.90 3.85
CA MET A 172 -30.88 -29.04 3.01
C MET A 172 -31.12 -27.65 3.60
N ALA A 173 -31.22 -27.53 4.92
CA ALA A 173 -31.43 -26.26 5.62
C ALA A 173 -30.29 -25.26 5.41
N LEU A 174 -29.07 -25.74 5.13
CA LEU A 174 -27.89 -24.89 4.89
C LEU A 174 -27.61 -24.69 3.40
N ARG A 175 -28.54 -25.07 2.51
CA ARG A 175 -28.39 -24.88 1.07
C ARG A 175 -29.03 -23.57 0.64
N TYR A 176 -28.21 -22.65 0.16
CA TYR A 176 -28.66 -21.36 -0.33
C TYR A 176 -28.66 -21.33 -1.85
N LYS A 177 -29.66 -20.67 -2.44
CA LYS A 177 -29.78 -20.45 -3.88
C LYS A 177 -29.64 -18.97 -4.28
N LYS A 178 -29.89 -18.06 -3.34
CA LYS A 178 -29.86 -16.60 -3.57
C LYS A 178 -28.93 -15.92 -2.59
N ALA A 179 -28.36 -14.79 -2.99
CA ALA A 179 -27.53 -13.92 -2.18
C ALA A 179 -28.04 -12.47 -2.27
N ASN A 180 -27.90 -11.72 -1.17
CA ASN A 180 -28.12 -10.29 -1.14
C ASN A 180 -26.85 -9.59 -1.61
N VAL A 181 -26.84 -9.13 -2.85
CA VAL A 181 -25.68 -8.50 -3.47
C VAL A 181 -25.84 -7.00 -3.47
N THR A 182 -24.84 -6.30 -2.94
CA THR A 182 -24.79 -4.84 -2.95
C THR A 182 -23.91 -4.36 -4.11
N HIS A 183 -24.42 -3.40 -4.87
CA HIS A 183 -23.66 -2.75 -5.93
C HIS A 183 -22.98 -1.50 -5.35
N PRO A 184 -21.64 -1.41 -5.32
CA PRO A 184 -20.96 -0.30 -4.62
C PRO A 184 -21.28 1.09 -5.19
N ASP A 185 -21.47 1.23 -6.51
CA ASP A 185 -21.71 2.56 -7.10
C ASP A 185 -23.17 3.03 -6.95
N LEU A 186 -24.13 2.16 -7.29
CA LEU A 186 -25.57 2.41 -7.10
C LEU A 186 -26.01 2.42 -5.63
N LYS A 187 -25.22 1.82 -4.73
CA LYS A 187 -25.53 1.63 -3.29
C LYS A 187 -26.91 1.01 -3.03
N ALA A 188 -27.40 0.26 -4.01
CA ALA A 188 -28.61 -0.52 -3.93
C ALA A 188 -28.26 -2.00 -3.69
N THR A 189 -29.21 -2.72 -3.08
CA THR A 189 -29.06 -4.13 -2.75
C THR A 189 -30.09 -4.96 -3.50
N PHE A 190 -29.65 -6.03 -4.15
CA PHE A 190 -30.49 -6.90 -4.98
C PHE A 190 -30.41 -8.34 -4.48
N GLN A 191 -31.53 -9.06 -4.50
CA GLN A 191 -31.58 -10.46 -4.12
C GLN A 191 -31.38 -11.35 -5.36
N LEU A 192 -30.12 -11.53 -5.74
CA LEU A 192 -29.75 -12.21 -6.97
C LEU A 192 -29.53 -13.72 -6.77
N GLN A 193 -29.72 -14.49 -7.83
CA GLN A 193 -29.51 -15.94 -7.82
C GLN A 193 -28.02 -16.28 -7.94
N ILE A 194 -27.56 -17.23 -7.12
CA ILE A 194 -26.18 -17.74 -7.19
C ILE A 194 -26.11 -18.75 -8.33
N ILE A 195 -25.17 -18.55 -9.25
CA ILE A 195 -24.90 -19.47 -10.35
C ILE A 195 -23.88 -20.53 -9.90
N GLY A 196 -22.83 -20.08 -9.21
CA GLY A 196 -21.71 -20.94 -8.85
C GLY A 196 -20.81 -20.37 -7.77
N VAL A 197 -19.96 -21.23 -7.20
CA VAL A 197 -18.89 -20.82 -6.29
C VAL A 197 -17.58 -20.92 -7.04
N LYS A 198 -16.93 -19.78 -7.27
CA LYS A 198 -15.67 -19.74 -8.04
C LYS A 198 -14.45 -20.01 -7.19
N LYS A 199 -14.38 -19.38 -6.01
CA LYS A 199 -13.21 -19.49 -5.15
C LYS A 199 -13.56 -19.33 -3.68
N ASN A 200 -13.21 -20.31 -2.88
CA ASN A 200 -13.13 -20.18 -1.43
C ASN A 200 -11.66 -19.89 -1.02
N PRO A 201 -11.40 -18.84 -0.21
CA PRO A 201 -10.03 -18.47 0.19
C PRO A 201 -9.34 -19.48 1.11
N GLN A 202 -10.08 -20.37 1.77
CA GLN A 202 -9.52 -21.30 2.76
C GLN A 202 -8.95 -22.56 2.11
N SER A 203 -9.73 -23.21 1.23
CA SER A 203 -9.28 -24.42 0.53
C SER A 203 -10.01 -24.61 -0.81
N PRO A 204 -9.37 -25.22 -1.82
CA PRO A 204 -10.04 -25.60 -3.06
C PRO A 204 -11.11 -26.68 -2.84
N MET A 205 -10.94 -27.55 -1.83
CA MET A 205 -11.94 -28.55 -1.45
C MET A 205 -13.27 -27.89 -1.05
N TYR A 206 -13.23 -26.77 -0.33
CA TYR A 206 -14.43 -26.01 0.03
C TYR A 206 -15.10 -25.36 -1.18
N THR A 207 -14.32 -25.01 -2.20
CA THR A 207 -14.87 -24.51 -3.47
C THR A 207 -15.66 -25.62 -4.17
N GLN A 208 -15.11 -26.83 -4.25
CA GLN A 208 -15.80 -27.98 -4.87
C GLN A 208 -17.03 -28.42 -4.08
N LEU A 209 -17.00 -28.34 -2.75
CA LEU A 209 -18.16 -28.64 -1.91
C LEU A 209 -19.22 -27.52 -1.93
N GLY A 210 -18.89 -26.34 -2.48
CA GLY A 210 -19.76 -25.17 -2.52
C GLY A 210 -19.90 -24.46 -1.17
N VAL A 211 -18.91 -24.53 -0.28
CA VAL A 211 -19.00 -23.91 1.05
C VAL A 211 -18.87 -22.39 0.94
N LEU A 212 -19.84 -21.69 1.51
CA LEU A 212 -19.98 -20.24 1.52
C LEU A 212 -19.49 -19.71 2.86
N THR A 213 -18.24 -19.29 2.91
CA THR A 213 -17.64 -18.59 4.06
C THR A 213 -17.39 -17.13 3.70
N LYS A 214 -17.04 -16.33 4.71
CA LYS A 214 -16.62 -14.95 4.48
C LYS A 214 -15.49 -14.91 3.46
N GLY A 215 -15.59 -13.98 2.52
CA GLY A 215 -14.65 -13.77 1.42
C GLY A 215 -14.67 -14.82 0.32
N THR A 216 -15.59 -15.80 0.35
CA THR A 216 -15.85 -16.65 -0.81
C THR A 216 -16.34 -15.80 -1.98
N ILE A 217 -15.79 -16.09 -3.16
CA ILE A 217 -16.15 -15.46 -4.43
C ILE A 217 -17.16 -16.36 -5.13
N ILE A 218 -18.32 -15.78 -5.41
CA ILE A 218 -19.46 -16.42 -6.04
C ILE A 218 -19.76 -15.76 -7.38
N GLU A 219 -20.28 -16.55 -8.32
CA GLU A 219 -20.85 -16.08 -9.59
C GLU A 219 -22.34 -15.90 -9.36
N VAL A 220 -22.85 -14.72 -9.70
CA VAL A 220 -24.22 -14.32 -9.43
C VAL A 220 -24.88 -13.84 -10.71
N ASN A 221 -26.16 -14.18 -10.89
CA ASN A 221 -26.95 -13.73 -12.01
C ASN A 221 -27.26 -12.23 -11.89
N VAL A 222 -26.83 -11.42 -12.86
CA VAL A 222 -27.01 -9.96 -12.90
C VAL A 222 -27.98 -9.49 -13.98
N SER A 223 -28.79 -10.40 -14.55
CA SER A 223 -29.79 -10.05 -15.57
C SER A 223 -30.77 -8.95 -15.10
N GLU A 224 -31.13 -8.93 -13.81
CA GLU A 224 -32.00 -7.90 -13.22
C GLU A 224 -31.36 -6.50 -13.19
N LEU A 225 -30.02 -6.41 -13.24
CA LEU A 225 -29.30 -5.13 -13.27
C LEU A 225 -29.21 -4.53 -14.68
N GLY A 226 -29.47 -5.32 -15.72
CA GLY A 226 -29.40 -4.86 -17.11
C GLY A 226 -28.02 -4.36 -17.53
N ILE A 227 -26.94 -4.94 -16.99
CA ILE A 227 -25.57 -4.54 -17.35
C ILE A 227 -25.28 -5.03 -18.78
N VAL A 228 -24.92 -4.09 -19.66
CA VAL A 228 -24.56 -4.38 -21.06
C VAL A 228 -23.09 -4.02 -21.26
N THR A 229 -22.37 -4.87 -21.98
CA THR A 229 -20.99 -4.57 -22.41
C THR A 229 -20.98 -3.49 -23.49
N THR A 230 -19.83 -2.86 -23.75
CA THR A 230 -19.68 -1.87 -24.83
C THR A 230 -20.05 -2.43 -26.22
N GLY A 231 -20.00 -3.76 -26.38
CA GLY A 231 -20.44 -4.46 -27.60
C GLY A 231 -21.93 -4.83 -27.63
N GLY A 232 -22.77 -4.27 -26.76
CA GLY A 232 -24.22 -4.52 -26.76
C GLY A 232 -24.66 -5.88 -26.23
N LYS A 233 -23.71 -6.75 -25.82
CA LYS A 233 -24.04 -8.05 -25.22
C LYS A 233 -24.45 -7.87 -23.75
N VAL A 234 -25.59 -8.46 -23.39
CA VAL A 234 -26.11 -8.46 -22.02
C VAL A 234 -25.27 -9.38 -21.13
N VAL A 235 -24.79 -8.87 -20.00
CA VAL A 235 -24.04 -9.63 -19.01
C VAL A 235 -25.04 -10.36 -18.11
N PHE A 236 -24.98 -11.69 -18.09
CA PHE A 236 -25.84 -12.50 -17.23
C PHE A 236 -25.14 -12.91 -15.92
N GLY A 237 -23.81 -12.97 -15.88
CA GLY A 237 -23.06 -13.46 -14.72
C GLY A 237 -21.95 -12.49 -14.31
N LYS A 238 -21.87 -12.17 -13.02
CA LYS A 238 -20.77 -11.35 -12.47
C LYS A 238 -20.28 -11.89 -11.14
N TYR A 239 -19.02 -11.60 -10.82
CA TYR A 239 -18.41 -12.02 -9.57
C TYR A 239 -18.87 -11.14 -8.41
N ALA A 240 -19.20 -11.76 -7.29
CA ALA A 240 -19.47 -11.09 -6.03
C ALA A 240 -18.69 -11.76 -4.90
N GLN A 241 -18.29 -10.98 -3.90
CA GLN A 241 -17.59 -11.49 -2.72
C GLN A 241 -18.49 -11.43 -1.49
N ILE A 242 -18.62 -12.55 -0.79
CA ILE A 242 -19.37 -12.63 0.48
C ILE A 242 -18.64 -11.83 1.57
N THR A 243 -19.34 -10.91 2.24
CA THR A 243 -18.75 -10.01 3.24
C THR A 243 -19.04 -10.42 4.68
N ASN A 244 -20.16 -11.11 4.92
CA ASN A 244 -20.59 -11.55 6.25
C ASN A 244 -20.18 -12.99 6.55
N ASN A 245 -20.50 -13.46 7.77
CA ASN A 245 -20.39 -14.87 8.14
C ASN A 245 -21.81 -15.47 8.12
N PRO A 246 -22.21 -16.15 7.03
CA PRO A 246 -23.61 -16.53 6.82
C PRO A 246 -24.16 -17.55 7.83
N GLU A 247 -23.27 -18.23 8.56
CA GLU A 247 -23.61 -19.17 9.64
C GLU A 247 -24.32 -18.53 10.85
N ASN A 248 -24.06 -17.25 11.13
CA ASN A 248 -24.61 -16.56 12.31
C ASN A 248 -25.92 -15.83 11.99
N ASP A 249 -26.03 -15.32 10.76
CA ASP A 249 -27.11 -14.40 10.37
C ASP A 249 -28.21 -15.09 9.57
N GLY A 250 -27.92 -16.26 8.99
CA GLY A 250 -28.83 -16.94 8.07
C GLY A 250 -29.00 -16.25 6.71
N CYS A 251 -28.32 -15.14 6.46
CA CYS A 251 -28.31 -14.39 5.21
C CYS A 251 -26.92 -14.44 4.55
N ILE A 252 -26.87 -14.46 3.22
CA ILE A 252 -25.62 -14.31 2.46
C ILE A 252 -25.57 -12.90 1.90
N ASN A 253 -24.73 -12.06 2.48
CA ASN A 253 -24.50 -10.70 2.02
C ASN A 253 -23.19 -10.65 1.25
N ALA A 254 -23.24 -10.12 0.02
CA ALA A 254 -22.09 -10.04 -0.86
C ALA A 254 -21.98 -8.66 -1.52
N VAL A 255 -20.78 -8.29 -1.95
CA VAL A 255 -20.50 -7.06 -2.70
C VAL A 255 -20.10 -7.44 -4.12
N LEU A 256 -20.71 -6.80 -5.12
CA LEU A 256 -20.38 -7.02 -6.52
C LEU A 256 -18.94 -6.55 -6.81
N SER A 257 -18.15 -7.36 -7.51
CA SER A 257 -16.86 -6.92 -8.06
C SER A 257 -17.07 -6.24 -9.39
N MET A 258 -16.63 -4.99 -9.51
CA MET A 258 -16.92 -4.15 -10.69
C MET A 258 -16.04 -4.48 -11.90
N THR A 259 -14.89 -5.10 -11.69
CA THR A 259 -13.96 -5.48 -12.75
C THR A 259 -14.36 -6.80 -13.38
N ASP A 260 -14.51 -6.83 -14.71
CA ASP A 260 -14.88 -8.04 -15.46
C ASP A 260 -13.70 -9.03 -15.62
N THR A 261 -12.52 -8.66 -15.16
CA THR A 261 -11.32 -9.51 -15.13
C THR A 261 -11.31 -10.41 -13.90
N GLN A 262 -10.96 -11.69 -14.05
CA GLN A 262 -10.88 -12.64 -12.93
C GLN A 262 -9.99 -12.10 -11.79
N PRO A 263 -10.43 -12.16 -10.53
CA PRO A 263 -9.66 -11.64 -9.41
C PRO A 263 -8.41 -12.49 -9.14
N ALA A 264 -7.23 -11.93 -9.40
CA ALA A 264 -5.96 -12.53 -9.03
C ALA A 264 -5.71 -12.33 -7.52
N VAL A 265 -5.97 -13.36 -6.71
CA VAL A 265 -5.54 -13.39 -5.30
C VAL A 265 -4.06 -13.77 -5.22
N PRO A 266 -3.15 -12.88 -4.75
CA PRO A 266 -1.72 -13.20 -4.69
C PRO A 266 -1.46 -14.29 -3.64
N PHE A 267 -1.00 -15.45 -4.09
CA PHE A 267 -0.58 -16.55 -3.24
C PHE A 267 0.83 -16.27 -2.71
N PHE A 268 0.94 -15.74 -1.49
CA PHE A 268 2.22 -15.76 -0.78
C PHE A 268 2.52 -17.22 -0.39
N LYS A 269 3.46 -17.86 -1.11
CA LYS A 269 4.12 -19.08 -0.64
C LYS A 269 4.67 -18.80 0.77
N LYS A 270 4.15 -19.50 1.78
CA LYS A 270 4.78 -19.57 3.10
C LYS A 270 6.20 -20.09 2.88
N GLY A 271 7.20 -19.22 3.08
CA GLY A 271 8.59 -19.66 3.19
C GLY A 271 8.70 -20.70 4.30
N LYS A 272 9.40 -21.80 4.03
CA LYS A 272 9.69 -22.85 5.00
C LYS A 272 10.26 -22.20 6.27
N SER A 273 9.55 -22.34 7.38
CA SER A 273 10.06 -21.94 8.69
C SER A 273 11.29 -22.76 9.05
N ARG A 274 12.38 -22.10 9.42
CA ARG A 274 13.60 -22.71 9.98
C ARG A 274 13.25 -23.63 11.16
N PRO A 275 13.72 -24.88 11.22
CA PRO A 275 13.50 -25.73 12.39
C PRO A 275 14.27 -25.18 13.59
N ALA A 276 13.58 -25.07 14.71
CA ALA A 276 14.11 -24.62 16.00
C ALA A 276 14.91 -25.74 16.68
N ASN A 277 16.07 -25.36 17.23
CA ASN A 277 16.88 -26.03 18.26
C ASN A 277 16.47 -27.45 18.68
N GLN A 278 17.18 -28.45 18.16
CA GLN A 278 17.39 -29.71 18.89
C GLN A 278 18.73 -29.63 19.62
N ARG A 279 18.67 -29.74 20.96
CA ARG A 279 19.81 -29.91 21.86
C ARG A 279 20.50 -31.24 21.53
N LYS A 280 21.79 -31.21 21.20
CA LYS A 280 22.63 -32.42 21.23
C LYS A 280 23.14 -32.60 22.67
N ARG A 281 23.01 -33.84 23.18
CA ARG A 281 23.68 -34.32 24.40
C ARG A 281 25.10 -34.72 24.05
N ASP A 282 26.04 -34.40 24.93
CA ASP A 282 27.44 -34.81 24.86
C ASP A 282 27.59 -36.29 25.25
N ALA A 283 28.53 -36.97 24.60
CA ALA A 283 29.02 -38.28 24.98
C ALA A 283 30.42 -38.14 25.62
N SER A 284 30.62 -38.84 26.74
CA SER A 284 31.82 -38.86 27.58
C SER A 284 33.03 -39.57 26.93
N PRO A 285 34.26 -39.38 27.47
CA PRO A 285 35.52 -39.52 26.71
C PRO A 285 36.19 -40.90 26.87
N SER A 286 37.10 -41.24 25.96
CA SER A 286 38.14 -42.25 26.20
C SER A 286 39.52 -41.77 25.73
N SER A 287 40.39 -41.57 26.73
CA SER A 287 41.83 -41.87 26.82
C SER A 287 42.67 -42.01 25.54
N GLY A 288 43.75 -41.21 25.48
CA GLY A 288 44.72 -41.15 24.38
C GLY A 288 45.91 -42.10 24.49
N ILE A 289 46.89 -41.85 23.62
CA ILE A 289 48.32 -42.18 23.69
C ILE A 289 49.04 -41.31 22.64
N ALA A 290 50.23 -40.82 22.99
CA ALA A 290 50.99 -39.80 22.27
C ALA A 290 52.27 -40.35 21.60
N GLY A 291 52.55 -39.83 20.39
CA GLY A 291 53.86 -39.56 19.76
C GLY A 291 54.77 -40.72 19.27
N PRO A 292 55.91 -40.43 18.59
CA PRO A 292 56.31 -39.15 17.96
C PRO A 292 57.10 -39.26 16.61
N SER A 293 57.45 -38.09 16.05
CA SER A 293 58.72 -37.71 15.36
C SER A 293 58.77 -37.55 13.83
N ARG A 294 59.14 -36.31 13.43
CA ARG A 294 60.37 -35.92 12.70
C ARG A 294 60.18 -35.15 11.38
N ALA A 295 60.84 -33.97 11.35
CA ALA A 295 61.62 -33.36 10.26
C ALA A 295 61.19 -31.93 9.84
N VAL A 296 62.17 -31.03 9.89
CA VAL A 296 62.23 -29.60 9.53
C VAL A 296 62.76 -29.47 8.07
N PRO A 297 63.11 -28.28 7.53
CA PRO A 297 62.38 -27.04 7.17
C PRO A 297 62.35 -26.83 5.63
N HIS A 298 61.63 -25.83 5.11
CA HIS A 298 62.14 -25.01 3.98
C HIS A 298 61.47 -23.64 3.88
N THR A 299 62.31 -22.68 3.58
CA THR A 299 62.14 -21.23 3.50
C THR A 299 61.52 -20.77 2.18
N LYS A 300 60.69 -19.72 2.22
CA LYS A 300 60.61 -18.61 1.24
C LYS A 300 59.64 -17.53 1.73
N SER A 301 60.10 -16.29 1.68
CA SER A 301 59.44 -15.07 2.09
C SER A 301 58.55 -14.51 0.98
N GLU A 302 57.27 -14.25 1.29
CA GLU A 302 56.36 -13.51 0.42
C GLU A 302 55.65 -12.40 1.20
N VAL A 303 55.61 -11.21 0.61
CA VAL A 303 55.05 -9.97 1.18
C VAL A 303 53.53 -10.04 1.06
N VAL A 304 52.85 -10.21 2.19
CA VAL A 304 51.38 -10.18 2.26
C VAL A 304 50.90 -8.74 2.35
N LEU A 305 50.37 -8.21 1.26
CA LEU A 305 49.57 -6.98 1.27
C LEU A 305 48.24 -7.26 2.01
N PRO A 306 47.80 -6.40 2.95
CA PRO A 306 46.52 -6.60 3.63
C PRO A 306 45.37 -6.58 2.63
N SER A 307 44.60 -7.66 2.58
CA SER A 307 43.38 -7.70 1.78
C SER A 307 42.38 -6.65 2.29
N ARG A 308 41.97 -5.74 1.41
CA ARG A 308 40.87 -4.81 1.67
C ARG A 308 39.60 -5.63 1.96
N LYS A 309 39.12 -5.59 3.20
CA LYS A 309 37.80 -6.14 3.54
C LYS A 309 36.74 -5.40 2.71
N PRO A 310 35.83 -6.10 2.01
CA PRO A 310 34.68 -5.45 1.40
C PRO A 310 33.83 -4.80 2.50
N GLY A 311 33.47 -3.53 2.29
CA GLY A 311 32.68 -2.75 3.24
C GLY A 311 31.37 -3.48 3.59
N ALA A 312 31.06 -3.55 4.88
CA ALA A 312 29.82 -4.13 5.35
C ALA A 312 28.62 -3.31 4.86
N ASN A 313 27.62 -3.99 4.30
CA ASN A 313 26.32 -3.41 3.94
C ASN A 313 25.68 -2.71 5.15
N LEU A 314 25.46 -1.40 5.05
CA LEU A 314 24.91 -0.50 6.08
C LEU A 314 23.46 -0.79 6.51
N LEU A 315 22.83 -1.84 5.97
CA LEU A 315 21.41 -2.17 6.17
C LEU A 315 21.19 -3.47 6.96
N SER A 316 22.23 -4.09 7.52
CA SER A 316 22.09 -5.28 8.38
C SER A 316 22.79 -5.10 9.73
N ALA A 317 22.33 -4.12 10.51
CA ALA A 317 22.66 -4.05 11.94
C ALA A 317 21.62 -4.88 12.71
N GLY A 318 21.90 -6.18 12.85
CA GLY A 318 21.14 -7.07 13.73
C GLY A 318 21.36 -6.70 15.20
N THR A 319 20.27 -6.42 15.92
CA THR A 319 20.26 -6.15 17.36
C THR A 319 20.58 -7.42 18.16
N LYS A 320 21.86 -7.69 18.43
CA LYS A 320 22.27 -8.65 19.47
C LYS A 320 23.61 -8.25 20.11
N ARG A 321 23.56 -7.44 21.16
CA ARG A 321 24.52 -7.53 22.28
C ARG A 321 23.76 -7.37 23.59
N LEU A 322 24.01 -8.29 24.53
CA LEU A 322 23.43 -8.26 25.87
C LEU A 322 24.15 -7.24 26.77
N LYS A 323 23.40 -6.69 27.72
CA LYS A 323 23.77 -5.61 28.64
C LYS A 323 24.89 -5.95 29.65
N SER A 324 25.40 -7.18 29.66
CA SER A 324 26.41 -7.67 30.62
C SER A 324 27.87 -7.51 30.16
N GLN A 325 28.14 -7.01 28.95
CA GLN A 325 29.50 -6.78 28.45
C GLN A 325 29.93 -5.30 28.54
N ARG A 326 29.21 -4.48 29.31
CA ARG A 326 29.46 -3.03 29.38
C ARG A 326 30.06 -2.56 30.70
N ASP A 327 30.34 -3.47 31.63
CA ASP A 327 30.95 -3.17 32.93
C ASP A 327 32.09 -4.15 33.20
N ASP A 328 33.30 -3.72 32.86
CA ASP A 328 34.53 -4.15 33.52
C ASP A 328 35.53 -2.99 33.37
N GLY A 329 35.60 -2.17 34.41
CA GLY A 329 36.61 -1.14 34.58
C GLY A 329 37.83 -1.76 35.26
N GLY A 330 38.83 -2.12 34.45
CA GLY A 330 40.16 -2.53 34.90
C GLY A 330 41.18 -1.42 34.60
N PHE A 331 41.57 -0.72 35.66
CA PHE A 331 42.63 0.28 35.70
C PHE A 331 44.01 -0.40 35.57
N SER A 332 44.77 -0.08 34.53
CA SER A 332 46.22 -0.26 34.51
C SER A 332 46.87 0.84 33.66
N ASP A 333 47.52 1.74 34.39
CA ASP A 333 48.43 2.79 33.96
C ASP A 333 49.68 2.15 33.31
N GLU A 334 49.97 2.46 32.04
CA GLU A 334 51.26 2.15 31.42
C GLU A 334 51.63 3.16 30.31
N GLU A 335 52.58 4.02 30.69
CA GLU A 335 53.59 4.78 29.95
C GLU A 335 53.38 5.16 28.47
N THR A 336 53.16 6.46 28.31
CA THR A 336 53.29 7.26 27.09
C THR A 336 54.73 7.20 26.54
N ARG A 337 54.93 6.61 25.35
CA ARG A 337 56.17 6.78 24.56
C ARG A 337 56.03 7.96 23.60
N ASP A 338 56.88 8.95 23.83
CA ASP A 338 57.00 10.21 23.10
C ASP A 338 57.67 10.01 21.72
N GLY A 339 57.13 10.68 20.70
CA GLY A 339 57.61 10.61 19.32
C GLY A 339 56.87 11.63 18.45
N PRO A 340 57.58 12.41 17.60
CA PRO A 340 57.02 13.62 17.00
C PRO A 340 56.22 13.27 15.75
N ASP A 341 54.92 13.07 15.91
CA ASP A 341 53.97 13.09 14.80
C ASP A 341 52.61 13.61 15.29
N VAL A 342 52.11 14.68 14.65
CA VAL A 342 50.89 15.40 15.05
C VAL A 342 49.67 14.52 14.73
N LYS A 343 49.29 13.68 15.68
CA LYS A 343 48.05 12.92 15.63
C LYS A 343 46.91 13.80 16.17
N TRP A 344 46.06 14.30 15.28
CA TRP A 344 44.76 14.86 15.66
C TRP A 344 43.89 13.78 16.30
N THR A 345 44.06 13.55 17.60
CA THR A 345 43.14 12.72 18.38
C THR A 345 42.07 13.63 18.98
N ALA A 346 40.93 13.72 18.27
CA ALA A 346 39.73 14.36 18.81
C ALA A 346 39.11 13.46 19.89
N LYS A 347 39.76 13.38 21.06
CA LYS A 347 39.13 12.86 22.28
C LYS A 347 38.39 13.96 23.06
N ALA A 348 38.43 15.20 22.56
CA ALA A 348 37.68 16.35 23.06
C ALA A 348 37.05 17.14 21.89
N SER A 349 36.20 16.51 21.09
CA SER A 349 35.34 17.29 20.20
C SER A 349 34.32 18.03 21.08
N HIS A 350 34.31 19.36 21.03
CA HIS A 350 33.34 20.21 21.73
C HIS A 350 31.88 19.77 21.50
N GLN A 351 31.61 19.06 20.40
CA GLN A 351 30.29 18.52 20.07
C GLN A 351 29.87 17.34 20.95
N ALA A 352 30.80 16.47 21.38
CA ALA A 352 30.47 15.33 22.26
C ALA A 352 30.25 15.81 23.71
N ALA A 353 31.11 16.72 24.20
CA ALA A 353 30.92 17.37 25.50
C ALA A 353 29.65 18.24 25.53
N ALA A 354 29.35 18.99 24.44
CA ALA A 354 28.11 19.75 24.34
C ALA A 354 26.87 18.84 24.30
N GLN A 355 26.94 17.66 23.69
CA GLN A 355 25.84 16.69 23.69
C GLN A 355 25.61 16.04 25.06
N GLU A 356 26.67 15.83 25.84
CA GLU A 356 26.58 15.27 27.19
C GLU A 356 26.08 16.30 28.22
N ILE A 357 26.53 17.56 28.10
CA ILE A 357 26.04 18.69 28.91
C ILE A 357 24.57 18.99 28.57
N LEU A 358 24.20 19.05 27.28
CA LEU A 358 22.78 19.22 26.90
C LEU A 358 21.89 18.08 27.40
N ALA A 359 22.39 16.84 27.42
CA ALA A 359 21.60 15.68 27.81
C ALA A 359 21.45 15.53 29.33
N GLY A 360 22.45 15.96 30.12
CA GLY A 360 22.41 15.97 31.58
C GLY A 360 21.53 17.08 32.14
N ASP A 361 21.76 18.32 31.70
CA ASP A 361 21.09 19.50 32.24
C ASP A 361 19.60 19.55 31.86
N GLU A 362 19.22 19.07 30.67
CA GLU A 362 17.81 19.04 30.26
C GLU A 362 16.99 17.97 31.00
N ALA A 363 17.59 16.89 31.48
CA ALA A 363 16.87 15.83 32.20
C ALA A 363 16.64 16.19 33.67
N GLU A 364 17.68 16.70 34.34
CA GLU A 364 17.63 17.15 35.73
C GLU A 364 16.74 18.39 35.89
N ALA A 365 16.84 19.36 34.99
CA ALA A 365 15.94 20.53 34.99
C ALA A 365 14.47 20.15 34.70
N LEU A 366 14.20 19.08 33.94
CA LEU A 366 12.83 18.58 33.71
C LEU A 366 12.29 17.83 34.92
N GLU A 367 13.13 17.11 35.65
CA GLU A 367 12.77 16.44 36.90
C GLU A 367 12.56 17.44 38.04
N GLU A 368 13.38 18.48 38.16
CA GLU A 368 13.14 19.58 39.09
C GLU A 368 11.87 20.36 38.74
N ARG A 369 11.63 20.65 37.45
CA ARG A 369 10.39 21.33 37.02
C ARG A 369 9.16 20.43 37.18
N ARG A 370 9.31 19.11 37.08
CA ARG A 370 8.26 18.12 37.37
C ARG A 370 8.03 18.00 38.87
N ASN A 371 9.08 18.02 39.70
CA ASN A 371 9.02 17.97 41.16
C ASN A 371 8.44 19.27 41.75
N LYS A 372 8.75 20.43 41.15
CA LYS A 372 8.14 21.72 41.50
C LYS A 372 6.67 21.75 41.09
N LYS A 373 6.32 21.13 39.94
CA LYS A 373 4.93 20.98 39.49
C LYS A 373 4.12 19.97 40.30
N THR A 374 4.72 18.90 40.83
CA THR A 374 4.03 17.97 41.74
C THR A 374 3.86 18.58 43.13
N LYS A 375 4.85 19.34 43.63
CA LYS A 375 4.73 20.10 44.89
C LYS A 375 3.67 21.22 44.83
N LEU A 376 3.43 21.81 43.65
CA LEU A 376 2.40 22.85 43.46
C LEU A 376 0.99 22.30 43.13
N ASN A 377 0.84 20.99 42.88
CA ASN A 377 -0.46 20.38 42.51
C ASN A 377 -0.87 19.24 43.46
N GLY A 378 -0.22 19.13 44.63
CA GLY A 378 -0.67 18.28 45.72
C GLY A 378 -1.54 19.12 46.64
N ASP A 379 -2.83 18.80 46.66
CA ASP A 379 -3.84 19.17 47.65
C ASP A 379 -4.15 20.67 47.81
N ASP A 380 -5.16 21.16 47.07
CA ASP A 380 -6.31 21.89 47.63
C ASP A 380 -7.31 22.32 46.54
N GLU A 381 -8.60 22.23 46.90
CA GLU A 381 -9.72 22.84 46.20
C GLU A 381 -9.52 24.38 46.14
N ASP A 382 -10.06 25.01 45.09
CA ASP A 382 -9.99 26.45 44.82
C ASP A 382 -8.61 27.02 44.45
N GLY A 383 -8.29 26.94 43.16
CA GLY A 383 -7.13 27.60 42.56
C GLY A 383 -7.21 29.12 42.66
N ILE A 384 -6.75 29.70 43.77
CA ILE A 384 -6.19 31.04 43.86
C ILE A 384 -4.66 30.86 43.82
N GLY A 385 -4.04 31.16 42.68
CA GLY A 385 -2.61 31.45 42.67
C GLY A 385 -2.38 32.80 43.37
N PRO A 386 -1.24 33.02 44.04
CA PRO A 386 -0.95 34.29 44.69
C PRO A 386 -1.02 35.41 43.65
N ASP A 387 -1.83 36.45 43.90
CA ASP A 387 -1.86 37.66 43.09
C ASP A 387 -0.77 38.60 43.63
N ASP A 388 0.48 38.18 43.45
CA ASP A 388 1.68 38.84 43.99
C ASP A 388 2.20 39.98 43.11
N GLY A 389 1.42 40.44 42.12
CA GLY A 389 1.74 41.56 41.24
C GLY A 389 2.99 41.35 40.36
N LEU A 390 3.64 40.19 40.46
CA LEU A 390 4.85 39.84 39.74
C LEU A 390 4.49 38.98 38.52
N TYR A 391 5.02 39.33 37.35
CA TYR A 391 4.70 38.64 36.11
C TYR A 391 5.37 37.26 36.04
N HIS A 392 4.58 36.19 36.19
CA HIS A 392 5.03 34.80 36.20
C HIS A 392 5.04 34.13 34.79
N GLY A 393 4.88 34.93 33.73
CA GLY A 393 4.81 34.46 32.34
C GLY A 393 3.39 34.19 31.85
N GLN A 394 3.14 34.41 30.55
CA GLN A 394 1.82 34.31 29.91
C GLN A 394 1.05 33.01 30.19
N ASN A 395 1.75 31.87 30.34
CA ASN A 395 1.14 30.55 30.56
C ASN A 395 0.77 30.27 32.03
N ALA A 396 1.20 31.11 32.97
CA ALA A 396 0.93 30.95 34.40
C ALA A 396 -0.41 31.58 34.82
N TYR A 397 -0.98 32.48 34.01
CA TYR A 397 -2.27 33.10 34.27
C TYR A 397 -3.45 32.14 34.04
N LYS A 398 -4.55 32.37 34.77
CA LYS A 398 -5.75 31.52 34.77
C LYS A 398 -6.32 31.35 33.35
N SER A 399 -6.33 30.12 32.85
CA SER A 399 -7.15 29.75 31.70
C SER A 399 -8.55 29.36 32.17
N HIS A 400 -9.57 30.16 31.85
CA HIS A 400 -10.97 29.91 32.26
C HIS A 400 -11.61 28.66 31.61
N LEU A 401 -10.93 27.99 30.68
CA LEU A 401 -11.36 26.73 30.07
C LEU A 401 -10.79 25.52 30.82
N LYS A 402 -11.67 24.70 31.38
CA LYS A 402 -11.32 23.39 31.98
C LYS A 402 -10.81 22.46 30.86
N LYS A 403 -9.50 22.22 30.81
CA LYS A 403 -8.88 21.22 29.91
C LYS A 403 -8.96 19.85 30.59
N ASN A 404 -9.55 18.87 29.91
CA ASN A 404 -9.62 17.49 30.40
C ASN A 404 -8.20 16.92 30.61
N LYS A 405 -7.91 16.40 31.80
CA LYS A 405 -6.58 15.91 32.21
C LYS A 405 -6.20 14.57 31.56
N GLU A 406 -7.19 13.84 31.04
CA GLU A 406 -7.05 12.49 30.48
C GLU A 406 -7.10 12.46 28.94
N VAL A 407 -6.61 13.50 28.27
CA VAL A 407 -6.53 13.48 26.81
C VAL A 407 -5.30 12.67 26.38
N PRO A 408 -5.45 11.59 25.59
CA PRO A 408 -4.33 10.79 25.14
C PRO A 408 -3.33 11.66 24.37
N LYS A 409 -2.03 11.28 24.41
CA LYS A 409 -0.92 12.08 23.86
C LYS A 409 -1.13 12.51 22.40
N ALA A 410 -1.88 11.71 21.63
CA ALA A 410 -2.24 11.96 20.23
C ALA A 410 -3.33 13.03 20.01
N MET A 411 -4.08 13.40 21.05
CA MET A 411 -5.18 14.40 20.99
C MET A 411 -4.82 15.71 21.70
N ARG A 412 -3.56 15.90 22.10
CA ARG A 412 -3.09 17.17 22.68
C ARG A 412 -3.08 18.22 21.58
N VAL A 413 -3.81 19.32 21.74
CA VAL A 413 -3.82 20.43 20.78
C VAL A 413 -2.55 21.26 20.94
N GLY A 414 -1.88 21.57 19.83
CA GLY A 414 -0.63 22.34 19.78
C GLY A 414 0.45 21.66 18.94
N PRO A 415 1.59 22.34 18.68
CA PRO A 415 2.72 21.77 17.97
C PRO A 415 3.13 20.41 18.57
N GLN A 416 2.98 19.36 17.79
CA GLN A 416 3.32 18.00 18.23
C GLN A 416 4.83 17.83 18.15
N ARG A 417 5.44 17.44 19.27
CA ARG A 417 6.82 16.93 19.23
C ARG A 417 6.80 15.62 18.43
N ASN A 418 7.73 15.46 17.51
CA ASN A 418 7.89 14.18 16.80
C ASN A 418 8.18 13.08 17.86
N THR A 419 7.28 12.12 18.02
CA THR A 419 7.44 11.04 19.00
C THR A 419 8.47 9.98 18.58
N SER A 420 9.20 10.24 17.50
CA SER A 420 10.09 9.31 16.85
C SER A 420 11.47 9.93 16.65
N SER A 421 12.19 10.18 17.75
CA SER A 421 13.62 10.54 17.69
C SER A 421 14.45 9.48 16.96
N THR A 422 13.92 8.25 16.85
CA THR A 422 14.56 7.12 16.17
C THR A 422 14.20 6.99 14.68
N ILE A 423 13.20 7.72 14.16
CA ILE A 423 12.78 7.61 12.75
C ILE A 423 13.43 8.73 11.95
N ARG A 424 14.37 8.37 11.07
CA ARG A 424 14.89 9.27 10.02
C ARG A 424 13.79 9.47 8.97
N GLN A 425 13.41 10.73 8.71
CA GLN A 425 12.48 11.04 7.63
C GLN A 425 13.18 10.80 6.30
N VAL A 426 12.57 9.99 5.42
CA VAL A 426 13.06 9.80 4.05
C VAL A 426 12.67 11.03 3.25
N THR A 427 13.60 11.95 3.05
CA THR A 427 13.44 13.08 2.14
C THR A 427 13.74 12.61 0.72
N ILE A 428 12.80 12.84 -0.19
CA ILE A 428 12.97 12.61 -1.63
C ILE A 428 12.84 13.96 -2.31
N VAL A 429 13.81 14.33 -3.13
CA VAL A 429 13.76 15.56 -3.93
C VAL A 429 12.92 15.25 -5.17
N ASP A 430 11.78 15.93 -5.31
CA ASP A 430 10.91 15.82 -6.49
C ASP A 430 11.39 16.81 -7.56
N TYR A 431 11.98 16.30 -8.63
CA TYR A 431 12.54 17.11 -9.72
C TYR A 431 11.52 17.43 -10.83
N GLN A 432 10.26 16.98 -10.72
CA GLN A 432 9.25 17.23 -11.75
C GLN A 432 8.55 18.57 -11.52
N PRO A 433 8.78 19.63 -12.33
CA PRO A 433 8.11 20.90 -12.15
C PRO A 433 6.67 20.86 -12.71
N ASP A 434 5.71 21.38 -11.95
CA ASP A 434 4.32 21.55 -12.40
C ASP A 434 4.14 22.84 -13.21
N VAL A 435 4.95 23.03 -14.27
CA VAL A 435 4.88 24.21 -15.16
C VAL A 435 4.19 23.86 -16.46
N CYS A 436 3.29 24.72 -16.93
CA CYS A 436 2.55 24.51 -18.17
C CYS A 436 3.51 24.58 -19.36
N LYS A 437 3.69 23.46 -20.05
CA LYS A 437 4.56 23.38 -21.23
C LYS A 437 4.13 24.35 -22.32
N ASP A 438 2.85 24.34 -22.66
CA ASP A 438 2.30 25.15 -23.76
C ASP A 438 2.47 26.64 -23.45
N TYR A 439 2.21 27.07 -22.21
CA TYR A 439 2.41 28.47 -21.80
C TYR A 439 3.89 28.87 -21.75
N LYS A 440 4.78 27.96 -21.33
CA LYS A 440 6.22 28.23 -21.24
C LYS A 440 6.86 28.39 -22.61
N GLU A 441 6.52 27.53 -23.55
CA GLU A 441 7.10 27.53 -24.91
C GLU A 441 6.42 28.57 -25.81
N THR A 442 5.08 28.63 -25.81
CA THR A 442 4.32 29.43 -26.78
C THR A 442 3.78 30.74 -26.20
N GLY A 443 3.70 30.88 -24.87
CA GLY A 443 3.09 32.04 -24.21
C GLY A 443 1.58 32.01 -24.20
N TYR A 444 0.97 30.97 -24.75
CA TYR A 444 -0.47 30.79 -24.81
C TYR A 444 -0.82 29.39 -24.33
N CYS A 445 -1.64 29.31 -23.27
CA CYS A 445 -2.25 28.06 -22.86
C CYS A 445 -3.70 28.07 -23.33
N GLY A 446 -4.11 27.07 -24.10
CA GLY A 446 -5.51 26.94 -24.54
C GLY A 446 -6.51 26.78 -23.38
N PHE A 447 -6.02 26.43 -22.18
CA PHE A 447 -6.82 26.34 -20.97
C PHE A 447 -6.89 27.66 -20.17
N GLY A 448 -6.13 28.70 -20.57
CA GLY A 448 -6.06 29.98 -19.85
C GLY A 448 -5.85 29.79 -18.34
N ASP A 449 -6.50 30.60 -17.52
CA ASP A 449 -6.39 30.54 -16.05
C ASP A 449 -7.02 29.29 -15.40
N THR A 450 -7.68 28.42 -16.19
CA THR A 450 -8.19 27.13 -15.70
C THR A 450 -7.12 26.02 -15.75
N CYS A 451 -5.93 26.32 -16.28
CA CYS A 451 -4.83 25.38 -16.32
C CYS A 451 -4.37 24.99 -14.91
N LYS A 452 -4.26 23.68 -14.64
CA LYS A 452 -3.75 23.17 -13.35
C LYS A 452 -2.24 23.38 -13.15
N PHE A 453 -1.54 23.73 -14.22
CA PHE A 453 -0.09 23.87 -14.24
C PHE A 453 0.29 25.35 -14.17
N LEU A 454 1.40 25.66 -13.52
CA LEU A 454 1.85 27.03 -13.31
C LEU A 454 2.21 27.70 -14.64
N HIS A 455 1.67 28.90 -14.86
CA HIS A 455 1.94 29.76 -16.01
C HIS A 455 3.17 30.62 -15.75
N ASP A 456 4.36 30.00 -15.79
CA ASP A 456 5.64 30.69 -15.62
C ASP A 456 6.50 30.57 -16.89
N ARG A 457 7.15 31.69 -17.27
CA ARG A 457 8.09 31.79 -18.40
C ARG A 457 9.55 31.90 -17.95
N GLY A 458 9.82 31.74 -16.65
CA GLY A 458 11.18 31.66 -16.13
C GLY A 458 12.01 30.54 -16.78
N THR A 459 13.18 30.88 -17.27
CA THR A 459 14.16 29.95 -17.88
C THR A 459 15.28 29.56 -16.90
N TYR A 460 14.95 29.44 -15.62
CA TYR A 460 15.94 29.01 -14.61
C TYR A 460 16.32 27.55 -14.82
N LEU A 461 17.59 27.24 -14.56
CA LEU A 461 18.12 25.88 -14.57
C LEU A 461 17.48 25.08 -13.42
N ALA A 462 17.05 23.85 -13.71
CA ALA A 462 16.52 22.96 -12.69
C ALA A 462 17.63 22.52 -11.73
N GLY A 463 17.28 22.12 -10.50
CA GLY A 463 18.26 21.74 -9.47
C GLY A 463 19.27 20.69 -9.94
N TRP A 464 18.82 19.68 -10.69
CA TRP A 464 19.73 18.67 -11.24
C TRP A 464 20.70 19.23 -12.29
N GLN A 465 20.31 20.28 -13.03
CA GLN A 465 21.18 20.95 -14.01
C GLN A 465 22.26 21.76 -13.29
N LEU A 466 21.89 22.42 -12.18
CA LEU A 466 22.84 23.11 -11.30
C LEU A 466 23.80 22.13 -10.63
N ASP A 467 23.32 20.98 -10.15
CA ASP A 467 24.16 19.93 -9.57
C ASP A 467 25.13 19.37 -10.61
N GLN A 468 24.72 19.22 -11.87
CA GLN A 468 25.58 18.76 -12.95
C GLN A 468 26.63 19.81 -13.36
N LEU A 469 26.28 21.09 -13.31
CA LEU A 469 27.22 22.21 -13.48
C LEU A 469 28.22 22.27 -12.32
N ALA A 470 27.75 22.09 -11.08
CA ALA A 470 28.57 22.09 -9.88
C ALA A 470 29.48 20.86 -9.75
N ALA A 471 29.05 19.70 -10.26
CA ALA A 471 29.86 18.49 -10.34
C ALA A 471 30.97 18.58 -11.42
N ASN A 472 30.79 19.47 -12.41
CA ASN A 472 31.77 19.74 -13.46
C ASN A 472 32.30 21.18 -13.39
N PRO A 473 32.89 21.63 -12.25
CA PRO A 473 33.32 23.02 -12.10
C PRO A 473 34.53 23.36 -12.97
N LYS A 474 35.21 22.34 -13.52
CA LYS A 474 36.43 22.48 -14.33
C LYS A 474 36.20 22.89 -15.79
N LYS A 475 34.96 23.13 -16.22
CA LYS A 475 34.67 23.55 -17.62
C LYS A 475 34.71 25.05 -17.87
N ASN A 476 34.90 25.88 -16.84
CA ASN A 476 34.89 27.35 -16.97
C ASN A 476 36.18 28.02 -16.47
N VAL A 477 37.36 27.54 -16.85
CA VAL A 477 38.53 28.41 -17.10
C VAL A 477 39.40 27.69 -18.13
N ALA A 478 39.77 28.42 -19.19
CA ALA A 478 40.61 28.04 -20.32
C ALA A 478 41.67 26.95 -20.05
N ASP A 479 41.66 25.86 -20.83
CA ASP A 479 42.75 25.56 -21.77
C ASP A 479 42.33 24.45 -22.76
N SER A 480 42.90 24.55 -23.95
CA SER A 480 42.83 23.63 -25.08
C SER A 480 43.62 22.34 -24.77
N ASP A 481 43.20 21.23 -25.38
CA ASP A 481 43.96 19.97 -25.54
C ASP A 481 44.30 19.16 -24.29
N SER A 482 43.47 18.14 -23.98
CA SER A 482 43.93 16.77 -23.66
C SER A 482 42.74 15.84 -23.42
N ASP A 483 42.80 14.67 -24.04
CA ASP A 483 41.78 13.61 -24.14
C ASP A 483 41.24 13.08 -22.79
N GLY A 484 39.94 12.72 -22.80
CA GLY A 484 39.24 12.12 -21.66
C GLY A 484 37.87 11.55 -22.03
N ASP A 485 37.92 10.38 -22.67
CA ASP A 485 36.83 9.47 -23.06
C ASP A 485 35.77 9.20 -21.96
N THR A 486 34.46 9.23 -22.32
CA THR A 486 33.49 8.12 -22.08
C THR A 486 32.04 8.53 -22.40
N ASP A 487 31.50 7.80 -23.37
CA ASP A 487 30.09 7.50 -23.72
C ASP A 487 29.32 8.44 -24.67
N SER A 488 29.71 8.40 -25.95
CA SER A 488 28.82 8.68 -27.09
C SER A 488 28.66 7.41 -27.94
N SER A 489 27.77 6.52 -27.49
CA SER A 489 27.40 5.30 -28.20
C SER A 489 26.28 5.53 -29.23
N GLU A 490 26.40 6.54 -30.12
CA GLU A 490 25.35 6.89 -31.11
C GLU A 490 25.76 6.95 -32.59
N ASP A 491 27.04 6.84 -32.98
CA ASP A 491 27.42 7.01 -34.41
C ASP A 491 28.24 5.85 -35.04
N VAL A 492 27.84 4.59 -34.79
CA VAL A 492 28.36 3.44 -35.58
C VAL A 492 27.20 2.70 -36.27
N PRO A 493 27.02 2.86 -37.58
CA PRO A 493 25.90 2.28 -38.32
C PRO A 493 25.96 0.75 -38.31
N PHE A 494 24.83 0.08 -38.07
CA PHE A 494 24.71 -1.38 -37.84
C PHE A 494 25.14 -2.26 -39.02
N ALA A 495 25.08 -1.76 -40.27
CA ALA A 495 25.37 -2.53 -41.47
C ALA A 495 26.12 -1.69 -42.51
N CYS A 496 26.88 -2.36 -43.37
CA CYS A 496 27.62 -1.71 -44.44
C CYS A 496 26.67 -1.04 -45.45
N LEU A 497 26.88 0.26 -45.72
CA LEU A 497 26.05 1.05 -46.65
C LEU A 497 26.07 0.56 -48.11
N ILE A 498 27.05 -0.27 -48.49
CA ILE A 498 27.19 -0.78 -49.86
C ILE A 498 26.46 -2.12 -50.04
N CYS A 499 26.61 -3.06 -49.10
CA CYS A 499 26.02 -4.40 -49.21
C CYS A 499 24.83 -4.64 -48.27
N ARG A 500 24.52 -3.72 -47.35
CA ARG A 500 23.45 -3.81 -46.33
C ARG A 500 23.53 -5.05 -45.43
N LYS A 501 24.67 -5.74 -45.42
CA LYS A 501 24.99 -6.88 -44.56
C LYS A 501 25.80 -6.40 -43.34
N PRO A 502 25.85 -7.18 -42.25
CA PRO A 502 26.81 -6.93 -41.16
C PRO A 502 28.23 -6.85 -41.71
N TYR A 503 29.09 -6.07 -41.06
CA TYR A 503 30.43 -5.84 -41.57
C TYR A 503 31.27 -7.12 -41.55
N THR A 504 31.82 -7.45 -42.71
CA THR A 504 32.89 -8.42 -42.90
C THR A 504 34.17 -7.61 -43.12
N ASP A 505 35.10 -7.64 -42.17
CA ASP A 505 36.32 -6.81 -42.12
C ASP A 505 36.04 -5.31 -42.33
N PRO A 506 35.56 -4.61 -41.28
CA PRO A 506 35.20 -3.20 -41.39
C PRO A 506 36.43 -2.31 -41.60
N VAL A 507 36.32 -1.39 -42.56
CA VAL A 507 37.32 -0.37 -42.89
C VAL A 507 36.72 1.03 -42.82
N VAL A 508 37.53 2.00 -42.42
CA VAL A 508 37.19 3.42 -42.30
C VAL A 508 37.84 4.21 -43.42
N THR A 509 37.04 5.04 -44.06
CA THR A 509 37.54 6.07 -44.99
C THR A 509 37.97 7.32 -44.23
N ARG A 510 38.81 8.18 -44.81
CA ARG A 510 39.23 9.46 -44.19
C ARG A 510 38.06 10.35 -43.70
N CYS A 511 36.89 10.20 -44.31
CA CYS A 511 35.67 10.92 -43.94
C CYS A 511 34.84 10.25 -42.83
N GLY A 512 35.39 9.24 -42.13
CA GLY A 512 34.74 8.61 -40.99
C GLY A 512 33.66 7.58 -41.31
N HIS A 513 33.45 7.24 -42.59
CA HIS A 513 32.42 6.26 -42.99
C HIS A 513 32.96 4.83 -43.03
N TYR A 514 32.16 3.91 -42.49
CA TYR A 514 32.47 2.49 -42.34
C TYR A 514 31.93 1.64 -43.51
N PHE A 515 32.75 0.73 -44.04
CA PHE A 515 32.38 -0.21 -45.10
C PHE A 515 33.04 -1.57 -44.88
N CYS A 516 32.59 -2.63 -45.56
CA CYS A 516 33.37 -3.88 -45.68
C CYS A 516 34.57 -3.66 -46.61
N SER A 517 35.71 -4.29 -46.33
CA SER A 517 36.92 -4.25 -47.16
C SER A 517 36.64 -4.52 -48.64
N ALA A 518 35.98 -5.64 -48.95
CA ALA A 518 35.63 -6.03 -50.31
C ALA A 518 34.66 -5.04 -50.99
N CYS A 519 33.75 -4.43 -50.22
CA CYS A 519 32.79 -3.47 -50.73
C CYS A 519 33.44 -2.11 -51.04
N ALA A 520 34.37 -1.68 -50.20
CA ALA A 520 35.14 -0.45 -50.40
C ALA A 520 36.02 -0.56 -51.65
N ILE A 521 36.72 -1.69 -51.84
CA ILE A 521 37.60 -1.94 -53.00
C ILE A 521 36.79 -2.02 -54.30
N LYS A 522 35.71 -2.82 -54.34
CA LYS A 522 34.82 -2.93 -55.51
C LYS A 522 34.23 -1.60 -55.93
N ARG A 523 34.00 -0.70 -54.98
CA ARG A 523 33.45 0.63 -55.25
C ARG A 523 34.51 1.64 -55.66
N PHE A 524 35.70 1.58 -55.06
CA PHE A 524 36.84 2.41 -55.49
C PHE A 524 37.23 2.14 -56.94
N ALA A 525 37.16 0.87 -57.37
CA ALA A 525 37.36 0.48 -58.78
C ALA A 525 36.32 1.08 -59.74
N LYS A 526 35.10 1.36 -59.27
CA LYS A 526 34.03 1.98 -60.08
C LYS A 526 34.02 3.51 -59.98
N THR A 527 34.20 4.04 -58.78
CA THR A 527 34.20 5.47 -58.48
C THR A 527 35.12 5.76 -57.29
N PRO A 528 36.08 6.70 -57.39
CA PRO A 528 37.01 7.03 -56.29
C PRO A 528 36.40 7.88 -55.16
N LYS A 529 35.07 7.91 -55.06
CA LYS A 529 34.30 8.76 -54.12
C LYS A 529 33.59 7.92 -53.06
N CYS A 530 33.51 8.42 -51.82
CA CYS A 530 32.78 7.78 -50.72
C CYS A 530 31.28 7.65 -51.01
N ARG A 531 30.59 6.62 -50.45
CA ARG A 531 29.16 6.37 -50.73
C ARG A 531 28.25 7.28 -49.93
N ALA A 532 28.67 7.61 -48.73
CA ALA A 532 27.88 8.39 -47.79
C ALA A 532 27.97 9.89 -48.07
N CYS A 533 29.18 10.43 -48.25
CA CYS A 533 29.39 11.87 -48.42
C CYS A 533 29.97 12.30 -49.78
N GLY A 534 30.31 11.37 -50.68
CA GLY A 534 30.82 11.71 -52.01
C GLY A 534 32.24 12.28 -52.06
N THR A 535 32.94 12.42 -50.93
CA THR A 535 34.33 12.90 -50.88
C THR A 535 35.28 11.90 -51.54
N ALA A 536 36.34 12.39 -52.20
CA ALA A 536 37.35 11.53 -52.80
C ALA A 536 38.11 10.77 -51.69
N THR A 537 38.12 9.44 -51.76
CA THR A 537 38.75 8.60 -50.72
C THR A 537 40.27 8.51 -50.86
N GLY A 538 40.82 8.92 -52.00
CA GLY A 538 42.28 8.97 -52.24
C GLY A 538 42.98 7.61 -52.16
N GLY A 539 42.24 6.50 -52.30
CA GLY A 539 42.77 5.13 -52.22
C GLY A 539 43.13 4.66 -50.79
N ILE A 540 42.83 5.45 -49.77
CA ILE A 540 43.27 5.19 -48.39
C ILE A 540 42.08 4.68 -47.57
N PHE A 541 42.17 3.42 -47.15
CA PHE A 541 41.19 2.74 -46.31
C PHE A 541 41.92 2.18 -45.08
N ASN A 542 41.61 2.70 -43.90
CA ASN A 542 42.20 2.26 -42.63
C ASN A 542 41.36 1.15 -42.00
N ARG A 543 41.96 0.31 -41.15
CA ARG A 543 41.20 -0.68 -40.37
C ARG A 543 40.30 0.02 -39.34
N ALA A 544 39.09 -0.50 -39.15
CA ALA A 544 38.09 0.09 -38.26
C ALA A 544 38.17 -0.50 -36.84
N ASP A 545 39.21 -0.17 -36.08
CA ASP A 545 39.46 -0.80 -34.77
C ASP A 545 38.30 -0.63 -33.77
N LYS A 546 37.61 0.53 -33.82
CA LYS A 546 36.42 0.82 -32.99
C LYS A 546 35.24 -0.13 -33.27
N VAL A 547 35.06 -0.56 -34.53
CA VAL A 547 33.97 -1.48 -34.92
C VAL A 547 34.35 -2.93 -34.59
N ILE A 548 35.63 -3.27 -34.74
CA ILE A 548 36.17 -4.60 -34.41
C ILE A 548 36.04 -4.86 -32.90
N ALA A 549 36.38 -3.88 -32.06
CA ALA A 549 36.22 -3.99 -30.61
C ALA A 549 34.76 -4.19 -30.18
N LYS A 550 33.81 -3.49 -30.84
CA LYS A 550 32.37 -3.64 -30.57
C LYS A 550 31.83 -5.01 -31.00
N MET A 551 32.31 -5.55 -32.12
CA MET A 551 31.97 -6.90 -32.59
C MET A 551 32.50 -7.98 -31.64
N GLN A 552 33.73 -7.83 -31.13
CA GLN A 552 34.30 -8.77 -30.16
C GLN A 552 33.58 -8.74 -28.81
N LYS A 553 33.22 -7.53 -28.33
CA LYS A 553 32.44 -7.38 -27.09
C LYS A 553 31.04 -7.97 -27.20
N LYS A 554 30.40 -7.87 -28.36
CA LYS A 554 29.08 -8.48 -28.60
C LYS A 554 29.16 -10.01 -28.63
N LYS A 555 30.17 -10.59 -29.31
CA LYS A 555 30.40 -12.05 -29.31
C LYS A 555 30.67 -12.59 -27.90
N ALA A 556 31.50 -11.91 -27.13
CA ALA A 556 31.76 -12.29 -25.73
C ALA A 556 30.51 -12.18 -24.83
N ALA A 557 29.57 -11.28 -25.16
CA ALA A 557 28.30 -11.18 -24.42
C ALA A 557 27.29 -12.27 -24.81
N GLU A 558 27.28 -12.70 -26.08
CA GLU A 558 26.46 -13.83 -26.56
C GLU A 558 26.98 -15.16 -25.99
N GLU A 559 28.30 -15.38 -25.95
CA GLU A 559 28.90 -16.60 -25.36
C GLU A 559 28.64 -16.73 -23.85
N ASN A 560 28.56 -15.63 -23.10
CA ASN A 560 28.20 -15.66 -21.67
C ASN A 560 26.70 -15.94 -21.41
N TYR A 561 25.85 -15.88 -22.45
CA TYR A 561 24.42 -16.15 -22.34
C TYR A 561 24.09 -17.64 -22.58
N ASP A 562 24.95 -18.34 -23.33
CA ASP A 562 24.78 -19.78 -23.63
C ASP A 562 25.30 -20.72 -22.51
N ASP A 563 26.11 -20.22 -21.56
CA ASP A 563 26.61 -21.01 -20.41
C ASP A 563 25.63 -21.06 -19.20
N ASP A 564 24.56 -20.24 -19.17
CA ASP A 564 23.60 -20.16 -18.04
C ASP A 564 22.27 -20.93 -18.29
N GLU A 565 22.02 -21.45 -19.51
CA GLU A 565 20.82 -22.25 -19.85
C GLU A 565 21.08 -23.77 -19.96
N GLY A 566 21.99 -24.28 -19.12
CA GLY A 566 22.22 -25.71 -18.93
C GLY A 566 21.33 -26.38 -17.86
N CYS A 567 20.07 -25.98 -17.66
CA CYS A 567 19.14 -26.71 -16.77
C CYS A 567 17.66 -26.34 -16.98
N GLU A 568 16.85 -27.36 -17.33
CA GLU A 568 15.37 -27.42 -17.32
C GLU A 568 14.55 -26.72 -18.43
N GLY A 569 14.27 -27.49 -19.49
CA GLY A 569 12.88 -27.83 -19.84
C GLY A 569 12.14 -26.97 -20.87
N LYS A 570 12.21 -27.39 -22.14
CA LYS A 570 11.36 -26.96 -23.26
C LYS A 570 9.87 -26.87 -22.89
N ASN A 571 9.23 -25.74 -23.17
CA ASN A 571 7.80 -25.67 -23.50
C ASN A 571 7.61 -24.65 -24.64
N ASP A 572 7.32 -25.21 -25.81
CA ASP A 572 6.98 -24.54 -27.06
C ASP A 572 5.61 -23.84 -26.90
N VAL A 573 5.54 -22.54 -27.19
CA VAL A 573 4.26 -21.82 -27.33
C VAL A 573 4.13 -21.42 -28.80
N GLN A 574 3.46 -22.27 -29.57
CA GLN A 574 3.00 -21.96 -30.91
C GLN A 574 1.93 -20.87 -30.85
N LEU A 575 2.17 -19.75 -31.52
CA LEU A 575 1.15 -18.77 -31.87
C LEU A 575 0.52 -19.21 -33.19
N GLU A 576 -0.58 -19.96 -33.14
CA GLU A 576 -1.43 -20.21 -34.30
C GLU A 576 -2.22 -18.94 -34.64
N GLY A 577 -2.03 -18.39 -35.83
CA GLY A 577 -2.89 -17.31 -36.33
C GLY A 577 -2.27 -16.34 -37.31
N LEU A 578 -1.68 -16.84 -38.40
CA LEU A 578 -1.51 -16.08 -39.66
C LEU A 578 -1.41 -17.11 -40.79
N GLY A 579 -2.57 -17.52 -41.30
CA GLY A 579 -2.68 -18.34 -42.50
C GLY A 579 -2.42 -17.47 -43.74
N GLU A 580 -1.42 -17.85 -44.52
CA GLU A 580 -1.23 -17.37 -45.89
C GLU A 580 -2.17 -18.14 -46.82
N ALA A 581 -3.09 -17.43 -47.46
CA ALA A 581 -3.82 -17.85 -48.65
C ALA A 581 -3.46 -16.84 -49.75
N SER A 582 -2.63 -17.22 -50.72
CA SER A 582 -2.98 -17.90 -51.98
C SER A 582 -3.06 -16.90 -53.14
N GLY A 583 -2.27 -17.13 -54.18
CA GLY A 583 -2.30 -16.42 -55.45
C GLY A 583 -1.64 -17.25 -56.54
N SER A 584 -2.32 -18.33 -56.94
CA SER A 584 -2.08 -19.06 -58.17
C SER A 584 -3.46 -19.26 -58.78
N SER A 585 -3.67 -18.65 -59.95
CA SER A 585 -4.87 -18.78 -60.77
C SER A 585 -4.40 -19.21 -62.15
N ASP A 586 -4.57 -20.50 -62.42
CA ASP A 586 -4.70 -21.05 -63.77
C ASP A 586 -6.19 -21.04 -64.12
N GLU A 587 -6.56 -20.40 -65.23
CA GLU A 587 -7.84 -20.59 -65.92
C GLU A 587 -7.53 -20.74 -67.42
N GLU A 588 -7.79 -21.93 -67.96
CA GLU A 588 -8.10 -22.19 -69.36
C GLU A 588 -9.59 -22.56 -69.43
N GLU A 589 -10.37 -21.83 -70.24
CA GLU A 589 -11.10 -22.31 -71.44
C GLU A 589 -12.31 -21.42 -71.78
N GLU A 590 -12.40 -21.14 -73.08
CA GLU A 590 -13.48 -20.55 -73.91
C GLU A 590 -13.93 -19.08 -73.73
#